data_AF-A0A9D7IF59-F1
#
_entry.id   AF-A0A9D7IF59-F1
#
_cell.length_a   1.000
_cell.length_b   1.000
_cell.length_c   1.000
_cell.angle_alpha   90.00
_cell.angle_beta   90.00
_cell.angle_gamma   90.00
#
_symmetry.space_group_name_H-M   'P 1'
#
loop_
_entity.id
_entity.type
_entity.pdbx_description
1 polymer ?
#
loop_
_entity_poly.entity_id
_entity_poly.type
_entity_poly.pdbx_seq_one_letter_code
_entity_poly.pdbx_strand_id
1 'polypeptide(L)'
;MKTEGKTGSTNTRPGPIPNTAEGRATNTPPFWSKPQTLYRQNYRTLKSRRNTGIMGSSMGGLIALYTAVEYQNTFGFAGVFSPSLWFSDQWVGHVQYKGKKRPVLFYLLAGVNESETMAKDVWLLAKALEDAGFPASGIAVDIDGDGAHSEWFWAREFPLAVDWWLNR
;
A
#
# COMPACT_ATOMS: atom_id res chain seq x y z
N MET A 1 38.52 -18.14 33.77
CA MET A 1 38.86 -17.28 32.61
C MET A 1 37.77 -17.49 31.57
N LYS A 2 37.10 -16.40 31.15
CA LYS A 2 36.11 -16.32 30.05
C LYS A 2 36.74 -16.90 28.75
N THR A 3 36.01 -17.49 27.80
CA THR A 3 35.10 -16.79 26.86
C THR A 3 34.08 -17.70 26.15
N GLU A 4 32.89 -17.11 25.90
CA GLU A 4 31.89 -17.38 24.86
C GLU A 4 32.54 -17.53 23.45
N GLY A 5 31.95 -18.04 22.37
CA GLY A 5 30.58 -18.36 21.96
C GLY A 5 30.59 -18.37 20.42
N LYS A 6 29.70 -19.12 19.76
CA LYS A 6 29.26 -18.86 18.37
C LYS A 6 27.98 -19.64 18.08
N THR A 7 26.86 -18.96 18.30
CA THR A 7 25.54 -19.30 17.77
C THR A 7 25.55 -19.11 16.27
N GLY A 8 25.36 -20.19 15.50
CA GLY A 8 25.05 -20.12 14.08
C GLY A 8 23.61 -19.64 13.89
N SER A 9 23.43 -18.40 13.47
CA SER A 9 22.15 -17.89 12.97
C SER A 9 21.96 -18.41 11.54
N THR A 10 21.02 -19.34 11.36
CA THR A 10 20.53 -19.72 10.04
C THR A 10 19.63 -18.60 9.53
N ASN A 11 20.11 -17.90 8.51
CA ASN A 11 19.33 -16.95 7.73
C ASN A 11 18.26 -17.70 6.94
N THR A 12 17.12 -17.99 7.57
CA THR A 12 15.96 -18.56 6.89
C THR A 12 15.25 -17.43 6.16
N ARG A 13 15.51 -17.30 4.85
CA ARG A 13 14.63 -16.54 3.96
C ARG A 13 13.19 -17.02 4.19
N PRO A 14 12.21 -16.13 4.42
CA PRO A 14 10.82 -16.53 4.42
C PRO A 14 10.54 -17.23 3.08
N GLY A 15 9.88 -18.39 3.14
CA GLY A 15 9.44 -19.08 1.94
C GLY A 15 8.55 -18.18 1.07
N PRO A 16 8.40 -18.48 -0.23
CA PRO A 16 7.54 -17.70 -1.10
C PRO A 16 6.15 -17.59 -0.49
N ILE A 17 5.61 -16.37 -0.45
CA ILE A 17 4.21 -16.14 -0.13
C ILE A 17 3.42 -16.98 -1.13
N PRO A 18 2.57 -17.93 -0.68
CA PRO A 18 1.85 -18.80 -1.60
C PRO A 18 1.08 -17.94 -2.60
N ASN A 19 1.27 -18.25 -3.88
CA ASN A 19 0.53 -17.64 -4.97
C ASN A 19 -0.95 -17.97 -4.79
N THR A 20 -1.72 -17.07 -4.18
CA THR A 20 -3.17 -17.22 -4.01
C THR A 20 -3.96 -16.92 -5.29
N ALA A 21 -3.30 -16.88 -6.46
CA ALA A 21 -3.97 -16.71 -7.76
C ALA A 21 -4.66 -17.99 -8.28
N GLU A 22 -4.76 -19.05 -7.46
CA GLU A 22 -5.62 -20.20 -7.75
C GLU A 22 -6.77 -20.29 -6.73
N GLY A 23 -7.90 -19.67 -7.09
CA GLY A 23 -9.19 -20.38 -7.13
C GLY A 23 -9.77 -21.04 -5.87
N ARG A 24 -9.28 -20.79 -4.65
CA ARG A 24 -10.06 -21.07 -3.44
C ARG A 24 -10.75 -19.78 -3.02
N ALA A 25 -12.05 -19.69 -3.29
CA ALA A 25 -12.93 -18.81 -2.55
C ALA A 25 -12.81 -19.21 -1.07
N THR A 26 -11.91 -18.56 -0.36
CA THR A 26 -11.90 -18.66 1.10
C THR A 26 -13.17 -17.95 1.53
N ASN A 27 -14.06 -18.66 2.23
CA ASN A 27 -15.24 -18.04 2.86
C ASN A 27 -14.84 -17.09 3.99
N THR A 28 -13.55 -16.81 4.16
CA THR A 28 -13.01 -15.84 5.09
C THR A 28 -13.22 -14.44 4.53
N PRO A 29 -14.02 -13.59 5.21
CA PRO A 29 -14.17 -12.21 4.81
C PRO A 29 -12.81 -11.50 4.80
N PRO A 30 -12.58 -10.53 3.91
CA PRO A 30 -11.33 -9.79 3.89
C PRO A 30 -11.13 -9.04 5.21
N PHE A 31 -9.88 -8.85 5.63
CA PHE A 31 -9.54 -8.32 6.97
C PHE A 31 -10.23 -6.98 7.30
N TRP A 32 -10.47 -6.14 6.29
CA TRP A 32 -11.10 -4.83 6.42
C TRP A 32 -12.63 -4.86 6.60
N SER A 33 -13.30 -5.99 6.30
CA SER A 33 -14.77 -6.05 6.25
C SER A 33 -15.45 -5.90 7.62
N LYS A 34 -14.93 -6.59 8.65
CA LYS A 34 -15.41 -6.45 10.04
C LYS A 34 -15.23 -5.02 10.58
N PRO A 35 -14.03 -4.42 10.58
CA PRO A 35 -13.85 -3.06 11.10
C PRO A 35 -14.69 -2.03 10.32
N GLN A 36 -14.81 -2.18 8.99
CA GLN A 36 -15.68 -1.31 8.19
C GLN A 36 -17.15 -1.41 8.62
N THR A 37 -17.64 -2.62 8.89
CA THR A 37 -19.02 -2.83 9.35
C THR A 37 -19.27 -2.17 10.69
N LEU A 38 -18.37 -2.39 11.66
CA LEU A 38 -18.45 -1.77 12.99
C LEU A 38 -18.46 -0.25 12.89
N TYR A 39 -17.57 0.35 12.10
CA TYR A 39 -17.54 1.80 11.92
C TYR A 39 -18.84 2.34 11.31
N ARG A 40 -19.37 1.67 10.28
CA ARG A 40 -20.60 2.08 9.60
C ARG A 40 -21.87 1.96 10.46
N GLN A 41 -21.86 1.08 11.46
CA GLN A 41 -22.96 0.91 12.40
C GLN A 41 -22.93 1.92 13.54
N ASN A 42 -21.73 2.31 13.99
CA ASN A 42 -21.57 3.16 15.17
C ASN A 42 -21.39 4.65 14.84
N TYR A 43 -21.10 5.01 13.58
CA TYR A 43 -20.86 6.39 13.17
C TYR A 43 -21.64 6.77 11.90
N ARG A 44 -21.93 8.07 11.77
CA ARG A 44 -22.49 8.65 10.53
C ARG A 44 -21.38 8.68 9.48
N THR A 45 -21.48 7.78 8.50
CA THR A 45 -20.46 7.59 7.47
C THR A 45 -21.04 7.76 6.08
N LEU A 46 -20.27 8.35 5.17
CA LEU A 46 -20.58 8.30 3.75
C LEU A 46 -20.17 6.94 3.21
N LYS A 47 -21.16 6.15 2.81
CA LYS A 47 -20.98 4.72 2.49
C LYS A 47 -20.40 4.44 1.10
N SER A 48 -20.27 5.46 0.25
CA SER A 48 -19.80 5.29 -1.12
C SER A 48 -18.29 5.02 -1.16
N ARG A 49 -17.84 4.30 -2.19
CA ARG A 49 -16.41 3.99 -2.39
C ARG A 49 -15.53 5.24 -2.47
N ARG A 50 -16.05 6.35 -3.03
CA ARG A 50 -15.31 7.63 -3.12
C ARG A 50 -14.94 8.17 -1.74
N ASN A 51 -15.73 7.86 -0.72
CA ASN A 51 -15.50 8.24 0.67
C ASN A 51 -14.93 7.09 1.52
N THR A 52 -14.42 6.04 0.88
CA THR A 52 -13.80 4.90 1.55
C THR A 52 -12.38 4.73 1.01
N GLY A 53 -11.40 4.97 1.86
CA GLY A 53 -9.98 4.86 1.55
C GLY A 53 -9.28 3.84 2.44
N ILE A 54 -8.14 3.34 1.97
CA ILE A 54 -7.21 2.57 2.78
C ILE A 54 -5.85 3.24 2.73
N MET A 55 -5.16 3.28 3.86
CA MET A 55 -3.83 3.88 3.94
C MET A 55 -2.93 3.04 4.83
N GLY A 56 -1.63 3.12 4.58
CA GLY A 56 -0.64 2.51 5.46
C GLY A 56 0.78 2.85 5.04
N SER A 57 1.71 2.62 5.97
CA SER A 57 3.15 2.80 5.75
C SER A 57 3.90 1.47 5.73
N SER A 58 5.06 1.42 5.08
CA SER A 58 5.93 0.23 5.05
C SER A 58 5.14 -1.00 4.54
N MET A 59 5.07 -2.08 5.33
CA MET A 59 4.22 -3.24 5.03
C MET A 59 2.74 -2.89 4.90
N GLY A 60 2.24 -1.96 5.72
CA GLY A 60 0.88 -1.43 5.62
C GLY A 60 0.63 -0.69 4.30
N GLY A 61 1.65 -0.03 3.75
CA GLY A 61 1.59 0.61 2.43
C GLY A 61 1.44 -0.42 1.31
N LEU A 62 2.20 -1.51 1.37
CA LEU A 62 2.06 -2.64 0.45
C LEU A 62 0.65 -3.27 0.55
N ILE A 63 0.15 -3.49 1.77
CA ILE A 63 -1.21 -3.99 2.00
C ILE A 63 -2.27 -3.03 1.44
N ALA A 64 -2.10 -1.72 1.63
CA ALA A 64 -3.00 -0.71 1.10
C ALA A 64 -3.07 -0.74 -0.43
N LEU A 65 -1.91 -0.82 -1.09
CA LEU A 65 -1.81 -0.96 -2.56
C LEU A 65 -2.59 -2.18 -3.05
N TYR A 66 -2.28 -3.37 -2.54
CA TYR A 66 -2.92 -4.62 -2.95
C TYR A 66 -4.43 -4.57 -2.69
N THR A 67 -4.83 -4.08 -1.51
CA THR A 67 -6.25 -4.00 -1.14
C THR A 67 -7.01 -3.08 -2.09
N ALA A 68 -6.47 -1.91 -2.44
CA ALA A 68 -7.14 -0.97 -3.32
C ALA A 68 -7.25 -1.48 -4.77
N VAL A 69 -6.21 -2.16 -5.26
CA VAL A 69 -6.18 -2.77 -6.59
C VAL A 69 -7.13 -3.96 -6.70
N GLU A 70 -7.24 -4.78 -5.66
CA GLU A 70 -8.15 -5.93 -5.61
C GLU A 70 -9.62 -5.52 -5.41
N TYR A 71 -9.86 -4.61 -4.47
CA TYR A 71 -11.19 -4.27 -4.00
C TYR A 71 -11.64 -2.88 -4.45
N GLN A 72 -11.49 -2.58 -5.74
CA GLN A 72 -11.86 -1.29 -6.37
C GLN A 72 -13.37 -0.95 -6.25
N ASN A 73 -14.21 -1.96 -5.99
CA ASN A 73 -15.63 -1.79 -5.67
C ASN A 73 -15.85 -1.14 -4.29
N THR A 74 -14.91 -1.33 -3.37
CA THR A 74 -14.98 -0.88 -1.97
C THR A 74 -14.18 0.40 -1.77
N PHE A 75 -12.93 0.43 -2.25
CA PHE A 75 -12.00 1.52 -2.02
C PHE A 75 -11.91 2.43 -3.24
N GLY A 76 -12.09 3.73 -3.01
CA GLY A 76 -11.88 4.78 -4.02
C GLY A 76 -10.55 5.49 -3.88
N PHE A 77 -9.81 5.26 -2.80
CA PHE A 77 -8.54 5.90 -2.49
C PHE A 77 -7.57 4.96 -1.78
N ALA A 78 -6.28 5.11 -2.09
CA ALA A 78 -5.17 4.43 -1.45
C ALA A 78 -4.05 5.41 -1.09
N GLY A 79 -3.72 5.52 0.19
CA GLY A 79 -2.50 6.18 0.66
C GLY A 79 -1.40 5.15 0.89
N VAL A 80 -0.37 5.17 0.04
CA VAL A 80 0.68 4.15 0.00
C VAL A 80 1.99 4.82 0.39
N PHE A 81 2.34 4.71 1.68
CA PHE A 81 3.50 5.43 2.23
C PHE A 81 4.69 4.49 2.37
N SER A 82 5.85 4.87 1.83
CA SER A 82 7.11 4.15 1.94
C SER A 82 6.94 2.64 1.75
N PRO A 83 6.25 2.17 0.69
CA PRO A 83 5.77 0.80 0.62
C PRO A 83 6.93 -0.20 0.59
N SER A 84 6.82 -1.30 1.33
CA SER A 84 7.83 -2.37 1.35
C SER A 84 7.79 -3.24 0.09
N LEU A 85 7.98 -2.62 -1.08
CA LEU A 85 7.93 -3.26 -2.40
C LEU A 85 9.00 -4.35 -2.57
N TRP A 86 10.14 -4.21 -1.87
CA TRP A 86 11.21 -5.22 -1.79
C TRP A 86 10.76 -6.57 -1.21
N PHE A 87 9.61 -6.62 -0.54
CA PHE A 87 9.09 -7.85 0.05
C PHE A 87 8.54 -8.82 -1.01
N SER A 88 8.21 -8.35 -2.21
CA SER A 88 7.70 -9.19 -3.29
C SER A 88 7.97 -8.58 -4.65
N ASP A 89 8.61 -9.33 -5.54
CA ASP A 89 8.81 -8.89 -6.94
C ASP A 89 7.53 -8.96 -7.79
N GLN A 90 6.40 -9.37 -7.19
CA GLN A 90 5.14 -9.60 -7.92
C GLN A 90 4.22 -8.39 -7.98
N TRP A 91 4.52 -7.30 -7.29
CA TRP A 91 3.60 -6.17 -7.19
C TRP A 91 3.30 -5.55 -8.57
N VAL A 92 4.29 -5.47 -9.47
CA VAL A 92 4.10 -4.96 -10.85
C VAL A 92 3.10 -5.84 -11.59
N GLY A 93 3.37 -7.15 -11.63
CA GLY A 93 2.53 -8.12 -12.31
C GLY A 93 1.12 -8.16 -11.72
N HIS A 94 0.99 -7.98 -10.41
CA HIS A 94 -0.30 -7.92 -9.74
C HIS A 94 -1.12 -6.70 -10.16
N VAL A 95 -0.51 -5.51 -10.14
CA VAL A 95 -1.14 -4.25 -10.57
C VAL A 95 -1.60 -4.36 -12.02
N GLN A 96 -0.73 -4.85 -12.91
CA GLN A 96 -1.02 -5.01 -14.34
C GLN A 96 -2.12 -6.06 -14.59
N TYR A 97 -2.05 -7.22 -13.93
CA TYR A 97 -3.03 -8.29 -14.09
C TYR A 97 -4.42 -7.86 -13.63
N LYS A 98 -4.53 -7.15 -12.50
CA LYS A 98 -5.82 -6.70 -11.99
C LYS A 98 -6.39 -5.57 -12.82
N GLY A 99 -5.52 -4.65 -13.26
CA GLY A 99 -5.87 -3.53 -14.12
C GLY A 99 -6.91 -2.59 -13.49
N LYS A 100 -7.15 -1.46 -14.13
CA LYS A 100 -8.26 -0.59 -13.76
C LYS A 100 -9.59 -1.20 -14.19
N LYS A 101 -10.46 -1.43 -13.21
CA LYS A 101 -11.89 -1.76 -13.39
C LYS A 101 -12.80 -0.62 -12.94
N ARG A 102 -12.33 0.22 -12.00
CA ARG A 102 -13.01 1.43 -11.53
C ARG A 102 -12.00 2.53 -11.21
N PRO A 103 -12.42 3.81 -11.19
CA PRO A 103 -11.54 4.90 -10.74
C PRO A 103 -11.05 4.68 -9.30
N VAL A 104 -9.75 4.68 -9.07
CA VAL A 104 -9.13 4.69 -7.74
C VAL A 104 -8.09 5.79 -7.74
N LEU A 105 -8.04 6.57 -6.67
CA LEU A 105 -7.01 7.57 -6.44
C LEU A 105 -5.86 6.95 -5.66
N PHE A 106 -4.63 7.20 -6.05
CA PHE A 106 -3.43 6.72 -5.37
C PHE A 106 -2.57 7.90 -4.94
N TYR A 107 -2.23 7.97 -3.66
CA TYR A 107 -1.21 8.88 -3.13
C TYR A 107 0.00 8.05 -2.75
N LEU A 108 1.10 8.22 -3.46
CA LEU A 108 2.35 7.48 -3.27
C LEU A 108 3.36 8.40 -2.59
N LEU A 109 3.79 8.04 -1.40
CA LEU A 109 4.72 8.83 -0.60
C LEU A 109 6.03 8.05 -0.42
N ALA A 110 7.17 8.74 -0.55
CA ALA A 110 8.48 8.24 -0.16
C ALA A 110 9.42 9.37 0.28
N GLY A 111 10.43 9.02 1.07
CA GLY A 111 11.54 9.88 1.42
C GLY A 111 12.82 9.51 0.65
N VAL A 112 13.64 10.51 0.33
CA VAL A 112 14.95 10.30 -0.31
C VAL A 112 15.93 9.57 0.62
N ASN A 113 15.81 9.74 1.94
CA ASN A 113 16.73 9.15 2.92
C ASN A 113 16.31 7.74 3.38
N GLU A 114 15.33 7.12 2.71
CA GLU A 114 14.87 5.76 3.04
C GLU A 114 15.81 4.67 2.53
N SER A 115 16.17 4.75 1.24
CA SER A 115 17.12 3.86 0.58
C SER A 115 17.47 4.40 -0.81
N GLU A 116 18.50 3.85 -1.43
CA GLU A 116 18.89 4.21 -2.81
C GLU A 116 17.83 3.86 -3.88
N THR A 117 16.87 2.99 -3.53
CA THR A 117 15.86 2.47 -4.47
C THR A 117 14.45 2.98 -4.19
N MET A 118 14.12 3.38 -2.95
CA MET A 118 12.74 3.69 -2.56
C MET A 118 12.04 4.67 -3.50
N ALA A 119 12.70 5.80 -3.81
CA ALA A 119 12.14 6.78 -4.73
C ALA A 119 11.94 6.22 -6.14
N LYS A 120 12.89 5.42 -6.64
CA LYS A 120 12.80 4.78 -7.96
C LYS A 120 11.67 3.74 -8.00
N ASP A 121 11.50 2.97 -6.93
CA ASP A 121 10.47 1.94 -6.81
C ASP A 121 9.07 2.59 -6.76
N VAL A 122 8.92 3.72 -6.07
CA VAL A 122 7.66 4.50 -6.07
C VAL A 122 7.35 5.11 -7.44
N TRP A 123 8.34 5.63 -8.16
CA TRP A 123 8.13 6.07 -9.55
C TRP A 123 7.75 4.91 -10.48
N LEU A 124 8.39 3.75 -10.32
CA LEU A 124 8.03 2.55 -11.08
C LEU A 124 6.60 2.10 -10.75
N LEU A 125 6.18 2.23 -9.49
CA LEU A 125 4.81 1.94 -9.07
C LEU A 125 3.80 2.88 -9.72
N ALA A 126 4.06 4.19 -9.74
CA ALA A 126 3.23 5.15 -10.45
C ALA A 126 3.08 4.76 -11.93
N LYS A 127 4.20 4.44 -12.59
CA LYS A 127 4.20 3.99 -13.98
C LYS A 127 3.39 2.71 -14.20
N ALA A 128 3.55 1.72 -13.31
CA ALA A 128 2.81 0.47 -13.39
C ALA A 128 1.30 0.67 -13.22
N LEU A 129 0.88 1.60 -12.35
CA LEU A 129 -0.53 1.98 -12.21
C LEU A 129 -1.06 2.67 -13.47
N GLU A 130 -0.27 3.56 -14.07
CA GLU A 130 -0.63 4.18 -15.35
C GLU A 130 -0.79 3.15 -16.47
N ASP A 131 0.17 2.22 -16.59
CA ASP A 131 0.13 1.13 -17.59
C ASP A 131 -1.04 0.17 -17.35
N ALA A 132 -1.48 0.03 -16.09
CA ALA A 132 -2.69 -0.71 -15.72
C ALA A 132 -4.00 0.07 -16.03
N GLY A 133 -3.91 1.29 -16.57
CA GLY A 133 -5.03 2.09 -17.04
C GLY A 133 -5.57 3.11 -16.03
N PHE A 134 -4.94 3.24 -14.84
CA PHE A 134 -5.27 4.32 -13.91
C PHE A 134 -4.75 5.65 -14.48
N PRO A 135 -5.60 6.70 -14.53
CA PRO A 135 -5.17 7.95 -15.14
C PRO A 135 -4.10 8.62 -14.27
N ALA A 136 -3.07 9.21 -14.89
CA ALA A 136 -2.06 9.99 -14.18
C ALA A 136 -2.67 11.10 -13.31
N SER A 137 -3.80 11.69 -13.74
CA SER A 137 -4.54 12.67 -12.92
C SER A 137 -5.07 12.11 -11.61
N GLY A 138 -5.17 10.79 -11.45
CA GLY A 138 -5.58 10.09 -10.23
C GLY A 138 -4.41 9.52 -9.41
N ILE A 139 -3.16 9.80 -9.78
CA ILE A 139 -1.97 9.33 -9.10
C ILE A 139 -1.17 10.56 -8.65
N ALA A 140 -0.99 10.72 -7.35
CA ALA A 140 -0.05 11.68 -6.78
C ALA A 140 1.21 10.93 -6.35
N VAL A 141 2.36 11.49 -6.71
CA VAL A 141 3.68 11.01 -6.26
C VAL A 141 4.32 12.15 -5.49
N ASP A 142 4.65 11.88 -4.24
CA ASP A 142 5.25 12.82 -3.32
C ASP A 142 6.56 12.22 -2.79
N ILE A 143 7.68 12.85 -3.14
CA ILE A 143 9.00 12.42 -2.73
C ILE A 143 9.70 13.56 -2.03
N ASP A 144 9.85 13.44 -0.71
CA ASP A 144 10.48 14.48 0.10
C ASP A 144 11.98 14.22 0.29
N GLY A 145 12.78 15.27 0.13
CA GLY A 145 14.23 15.27 0.29
C GLY A 145 14.69 15.01 1.73
N ASP A 146 13.91 15.42 2.73
CA ASP A 146 14.22 15.13 4.14
C ASP A 146 13.56 13.84 4.65
N GLY A 147 12.64 13.26 3.86
CA GLY A 147 11.85 12.11 4.25
C GLY A 147 12.71 10.88 4.55
N ALA A 148 12.31 10.14 5.58
CA ALA A 148 12.97 8.93 6.06
C ALA A 148 11.95 7.86 6.47
N HIS A 149 12.37 6.60 6.55
CA HIS A 149 11.48 5.45 6.78
C HIS A 149 11.06 5.37 8.25
N SER A 150 10.16 6.26 8.65
CA SER A 150 9.91 6.57 10.05
C SER A 150 8.55 7.21 10.29
N GLU A 151 8.05 7.05 11.50
CA GLU A 151 6.71 7.47 11.89
C GLU A 151 6.53 8.98 11.89
N TRP A 152 7.58 9.75 12.20
CA TRP A 152 7.51 11.22 12.19
C TRP A 152 7.21 11.74 10.78
N PHE A 153 7.82 11.13 9.76
CA PHE A 153 7.64 11.51 8.37
C PHE A 153 6.22 11.17 7.92
N TRP A 154 5.76 9.93 8.14
CA TRP A 154 4.40 9.53 7.77
C TRP A 154 3.32 10.34 8.49
N ALA A 155 3.54 10.70 9.76
CA ALA A 155 2.62 11.54 10.51
C ALA A 155 2.54 12.96 9.96
N ARG A 156 3.67 13.53 9.50
CA ARG A 156 3.73 14.85 8.86
C ARG A 156 2.96 14.87 7.54
N GLU A 157 3.12 13.83 6.72
CA GLU A 157 2.56 13.78 5.36
C GLU A 157 1.12 13.28 5.30
N PHE A 158 0.67 12.52 6.31
CA PHE A 158 -0.68 11.96 6.34
C PHE A 158 -1.80 12.99 6.08
N PRO A 159 -1.82 14.17 6.74
CA PRO A 159 -2.85 15.18 6.49
C PRO A 159 -2.86 15.68 5.03
N LEU A 160 -1.71 15.78 4.36
CA LEU A 160 -1.63 16.23 2.96
C LEU A 160 -2.27 15.22 2.02
N ALA A 161 -2.03 13.92 2.25
CA ALA A 161 -2.66 12.86 1.48
C ALA A 161 -4.20 12.83 1.67
N VAL A 162 -4.68 13.07 2.90
CA VAL A 162 -6.11 13.16 3.19
C VAL A 162 -6.73 14.40 2.55
N ASP A 163 -6.10 15.55 2.65
CA ASP A 163 -6.58 16.79 2.04
C ASP A 163 -6.66 16.66 0.51
N TRP A 164 -5.60 16.11 -0.12
CA TRP A 164 -5.59 15.83 -1.55
C TRP A 164 -6.74 14.90 -1.99
N TRP A 165 -7.05 13.88 -1.17
CA TRP A 165 -8.16 12.98 -1.44
C TRP A 165 -9.52 13.66 -1.31
N LEU A 166 -9.77 14.38 -0.23
CA LEU A 166 -11.09 14.92 0.09
C LEU A 166 -11.48 16.11 -0.81
N ASN A 167 -10.52 16.75 -1.48
CA ASN A 167 -10.76 17.84 -2.43
C ASN A 167 -10.96 17.37 -3.89
N ARG A 168 -11.32 16.09 -4.13
CA ARG A 168 -11.49 15.49 -5.47
C ARG A 168 -12.74 14.63 -5.61
#